data_AF-A0A7K4HRQ6-F1
#
_entry.id   AF-A0A7K4HRQ6-F1
#
_cell.length_a   1.000
_cell.length_b   1.000
_cell.length_c   1.000
_cell.angle_alpha   90.00
_cell.angle_beta   90.00
_cell.angle_gamma   90.00
#
_symmetry.space_group_name_H-M   'P 1'
#
loop_
_entity.id
_entity.type
_entity.pdbx_description
1 polymer ?
#
loop_
_entity_poly.entity_id
_entity_poly.type
_entity_poly.pdbx_seq_one_letter_code
_entity_poly.pdbx_strand_id
1 'polypeptide(L)'
;MAPFSIASTIREIEREVGTLSPMQKILLGTDGSVTAILENVLGCRVEVATLLQRIVPADEKVAADLDIPEGEEVNHRIVTLNNGDTGETLMYAVSDTPLSRLDPAFRQDLMRADIPIGRIMQMHRIEARRELKEAGVVVADTELSRIFGIYRHEPLLSRKYQIINRGKPLIAINETFPYGTFADDTRVIVEAPARIHMTLIDMNGSSGRVDGGIGISLEEPTIVLEARRSEEIAVHGDQESAETVKKTAGQVLPAMGVNGGAEITLRHTYPRHAGLGSGTQLALATARALAELYRRPAPGSAPPCTREIAALAGRGGTSGIGTAAFESGGFVLDGGHSFGASGEKNDFRPSAASRGIRPAPVVLRHAFPTDWQILLATPTVGAGVSGQQEKHIFRDHCPVPLGEVQALCHTILMQMLPGIVDHDLDLFGSAVNTIQEIGFKRVEHSLQPPLTQELIAALRSTDAACVGLSSFGPTVYAIGDTGMIEAEHAAKEAMGGCGGTTVLTRARNRGAEIRTA
;
A
#
# COMPACT_ATOMS: atom_id res chain seq x y z
N MET A 1 -37.49 -12.77 -2.13
CA MET A 1 -36.36 -11.80 -2.12
C MET A 1 -36.91 -10.45 -2.52
N ALA A 2 -36.55 -9.38 -1.82
CA ALA A 2 -36.89 -8.02 -2.25
C ALA A 2 -36.20 -7.75 -3.61
N PRO A 3 -36.85 -7.01 -4.54
CA PRO A 3 -36.23 -6.66 -5.81
C PRO A 3 -34.97 -5.82 -5.58
N PHE A 4 -33.92 -6.08 -6.36
CA PHE A 4 -32.68 -5.31 -6.33
C PHE A 4 -32.97 -3.81 -6.50
N SER A 5 -32.47 -2.99 -5.58
CA SER A 5 -32.65 -1.54 -5.62
C SER A 5 -31.30 -0.85 -5.71
N ILE A 6 -30.96 -0.37 -6.90
CA ILE A 6 -29.72 0.37 -7.12
C ILE A 6 -29.59 1.59 -6.20
N ALA A 7 -30.71 2.22 -5.84
CA ALA A 7 -30.71 3.37 -4.94
C ALA A 7 -30.29 3.00 -3.49
N SER A 8 -30.66 1.82 -2.99
CA SER A 8 -30.16 1.36 -1.68
C SER A 8 -28.70 0.97 -1.75
N THR A 9 -28.29 0.29 -2.81
CA THR A 9 -26.90 -0.13 -3.02
C THR A 9 -25.97 1.06 -3.18
N ILE A 10 -26.37 2.12 -3.90
CA ILE A 10 -25.59 3.37 -3.98
C ILE A 10 -25.39 3.99 -2.59
N ARG A 11 -26.40 3.99 -1.72
CA ARG A 11 -26.25 4.49 -0.34
C ARG A 11 -25.35 3.60 0.52
N GLU A 12 -25.24 2.31 0.23
CA GLU A 12 -24.29 1.40 0.87
C GLU A 12 -22.87 1.71 0.41
N ILE A 13 -22.66 1.84 -0.90
CA ILE A 13 -21.38 2.24 -1.49
C ILE A 13 -20.94 3.60 -0.94
N GLU A 14 -21.83 4.59 -0.87
CA GLU A 14 -21.49 5.92 -0.33
C GLU A 14 -21.09 5.90 1.15
N ARG A 15 -21.61 4.94 1.93
CA ARG A 15 -21.19 4.74 3.33
C ARG A 15 -19.80 4.12 3.43
N GLU A 16 -19.39 3.33 2.43
CA GLU A 16 -18.11 2.65 2.39
C GLU A 16 -16.98 3.54 1.84
N VAL A 17 -17.21 4.19 0.70
CA VAL A 17 -16.15 4.93 -0.02
C VAL A 17 -16.26 6.45 0.05
N GLY A 18 -17.35 6.96 0.62
CA GLY A 18 -17.70 8.38 0.62
C GLY A 18 -18.65 8.75 -0.51
N THR A 19 -19.05 10.02 -0.58
CA THR A 19 -20.03 10.51 -1.56
C THR A 19 -19.63 10.19 -3.00
N LEU A 20 -20.60 9.72 -3.78
CA LEU A 20 -20.44 9.45 -5.20
C LEU A 20 -20.92 10.64 -6.04
N SER A 21 -20.18 10.96 -7.10
CA SER A 21 -20.58 11.93 -8.12
C SER A 21 -21.83 11.45 -8.88
N PRO A 22 -22.58 12.38 -9.51
CA PRO A 22 -23.66 12.00 -10.40
C PRO A 22 -23.20 11.03 -11.51
N MET A 23 -22.00 11.23 -12.05
CA MET A 23 -21.45 10.38 -13.11
C MET A 23 -21.21 8.95 -12.61
N GLN A 24 -20.59 8.77 -11.44
CA GLN A 24 -20.39 7.45 -10.84
C GLN A 24 -21.73 6.74 -10.59
N LYS A 25 -22.75 7.47 -10.10
CA LYS A 25 -24.10 6.92 -9.88
C LYS A 25 -24.75 6.48 -11.18
N ILE A 26 -24.61 7.26 -12.26
CA ILE A 26 -25.10 6.91 -13.60
C ILE A 26 -24.39 5.67 -14.12
N LEU A 27 -23.06 5.60 -14.03
CA LEU A 27 -22.29 4.44 -14.47
C LEU A 27 -22.69 3.17 -13.71
N LEU A 28 -22.90 3.25 -12.40
CA LEU A 28 -23.37 2.09 -11.60
C LEU A 28 -24.79 1.64 -11.98
N GLY A 29 -25.69 2.58 -12.27
CA GLY A 29 -27.12 2.29 -12.43
C GLY A 29 -27.66 2.20 -13.86
N THR A 30 -26.89 2.62 -14.87
CA THR A 30 -27.40 2.71 -16.25
C THR A 30 -27.66 1.34 -16.88
N ASP A 31 -28.79 1.24 -17.60
CA ASP A 31 -29.17 0.14 -18.48
C ASP A 31 -28.80 0.41 -19.96
N GLY A 32 -28.13 1.55 -20.22
CA GLY A 32 -27.62 1.96 -21.53
C GLY A 32 -26.23 1.41 -21.84
N SER A 33 -25.68 1.81 -23.00
CA SER A 33 -24.28 1.52 -23.34
C SER A 33 -23.35 2.47 -22.59
N VAL A 34 -22.52 1.93 -21.70
CA VAL A 34 -21.49 2.73 -21.01
C VAL A 34 -20.51 3.35 -21.99
N THR A 35 -20.14 2.64 -23.05
CA THR A 35 -19.27 3.20 -24.11
C THR A 35 -19.83 4.51 -24.65
N ALA A 36 -21.13 4.56 -24.99
CA ALA A 36 -21.76 5.78 -25.49
C ALA A 36 -21.82 6.90 -24.43
N ILE A 37 -22.07 6.54 -23.17
CA ILE A 37 -22.07 7.52 -22.06
C ILE A 37 -20.69 8.12 -21.88
N LEU A 38 -19.63 7.29 -21.86
CA LEU A 38 -18.25 7.75 -21.74
C LEU A 38 -17.83 8.62 -22.93
N GLU A 39 -18.17 8.22 -24.17
CA GLU A 39 -17.89 9.03 -25.38
C GLU A 39 -18.56 10.42 -25.28
N ASN A 40 -19.80 10.49 -24.81
CA ASN A 40 -20.53 11.75 -24.66
C ASN A 40 -19.95 12.65 -23.55
N VAL A 41 -19.49 12.06 -22.45
CA VAL A 41 -18.98 12.82 -21.28
C VAL A 41 -17.55 13.29 -21.52
N LEU A 42 -16.70 12.46 -22.13
CA LEU A 42 -15.29 12.78 -22.39
C LEU A 42 -15.10 13.60 -23.68
N GLY A 43 -16.07 13.56 -24.60
CA GLY A 43 -15.96 14.23 -25.90
C GLY A 43 -14.94 13.58 -26.85
N CYS A 44 -14.46 12.38 -26.51
CA CYS A 44 -13.50 11.61 -27.30
C CYS A 44 -14.06 10.22 -27.63
N ARG A 45 -13.43 9.52 -28.57
CA ARG A 45 -13.79 8.13 -28.86
C ARG A 45 -13.33 7.22 -27.71
N VAL A 46 -14.10 6.19 -27.40
CA VAL A 46 -13.68 5.13 -26.48
C VAL A 46 -13.25 3.92 -27.29
N GLU A 47 -12.02 3.47 -27.05
CA GLU A 47 -11.42 2.33 -27.74
C GLU A 47 -11.49 1.08 -26.86
N VAL A 48 -11.57 -0.10 -27.49
CA VAL A 48 -11.58 -1.38 -26.80
C VAL A 48 -10.27 -2.09 -27.05
N ALA A 49 -9.59 -2.49 -25.97
CA ALA A 49 -8.45 -3.40 -26.06
C ALA A 49 -8.83 -4.74 -25.40
N THR A 50 -8.69 -5.84 -26.14
CA THR A 50 -8.93 -7.18 -25.59
C THR A 50 -7.68 -7.70 -24.91
N LEU A 51 -7.79 -8.03 -23.62
CA LEU A 51 -6.71 -8.62 -22.83
C LEU A 51 -6.72 -10.14 -22.95
N LEU A 52 -7.90 -10.76 -22.95
CA LEU A 52 -8.07 -12.20 -23.07
C LEU A 52 -9.39 -12.49 -23.78
N GLN A 53 -9.37 -13.46 -24.71
CA GLN A 53 -10.59 -14.04 -25.25
C GLN A 53 -10.38 -15.52 -25.53
N ARG A 54 -11.19 -16.37 -24.90
CA ARG A 54 -11.10 -17.82 -25.05
C ARG A 54 -12.45 -18.49 -24.83
N ILE A 55 -12.61 -19.66 -25.43
CA ILE A 55 -13.74 -20.54 -25.15
C ILE A 55 -13.38 -21.37 -23.92
N VAL A 56 -14.23 -21.34 -22.91
CA VAL A 56 -14.05 -22.10 -21.66
C VAL A 56 -15.37 -22.80 -21.29
N PRO A 57 -15.33 -23.93 -20.58
CA PRO A 57 -16.51 -24.48 -19.93
C PRO A 57 -17.03 -23.51 -18.86
N ALA A 58 -18.34 -23.30 -18.79
CA ALA A 58 -18.97 -22.51 -17.73
C ALA A 58 -18.78 -23.18 -16.36
N ASP A 59 -18.28 -22.43 -15.39
CA ASP A 59 -18.26 -22.84 -13.98
C ASP A 59 -19.66 -22.66 -13.34
N GLU A 60 -19.81 -23.07 -12.08
CA GLU A 60 -21.06 -22.97 -11.32
C GLU A 60 -21.66 -21.55 -11.34
N LYS A 61 -20.82 -20.52 -11.19
CA LYS A 61 -21.27 -19.12 -11.10
C LYS A 61 -21.72 -18.61 -12.47
N VAL A 62 -20.92 -18.84 -13.51
CA VAL A 62 -21.24 -18.45 -14.89
C VAL A 62 -22.48 -19.20 -15.39
N ALA A 63 -22.60 -20.48 -15.08
CA ALA A 63 -23.76 -21.30 -15.40
C ALA A 63 -25.06 -20.73 -14.79
N ALA A 64 -25.00 -20.37 -13.50
CA ALA A 64 -26.11 -19.72 -12.80
C ALA A 64 -26.44 -18.33 -13.37
N ASP A 65 -25.43 -17.51 -13.70
CA ASP A 65 -25.63 -16.18 -14.29
C ASP A 65 -26.23 -16.26 -15.71
N LEU A 66 -25.90 -17.28 -16.48
CA LEU A 66 -26.37 -17.42 -17.85
C LEU A 66 -27.61 -18.32 -17.98
N ASP A 67 -28.06 -18.97 -16.90
CA ASP A 67 -29.12 -19.98 -16.94
C ASP A 67 -28.79 -21.09 -17.98
N ILE A 68 -27.59 -21.65 -17.89
CA ILE A 68 -27.07 -22.75 -18.72
C ILE A 68 -26.55 -23.89 -17.83
N PRO A 69 -26.39 -25.12 -18.35
CA PRO A 69 -25.70 -26.19 -17.62
C PRO A 69 -24.22 -25.86 -17.38
N GLU A 70 -23.71 -26.30 -16.23
CA GLU A 70 -22.26 -26.31 -15.96
C GLU A 70 -21.53 -27.10 -17.05
N GLY A 71 -20.38 -26.61 -17.48
CA GLY A 71 -19.58 -27.21 -18.55
C GLY A 71 -19.98 -26.80 -19.97
N GLU A 72 -21.10 -26.08 -20.17
CA GLU A 72 -21.44 -25.55 -21.49
C GLU A 72 -20.38 -24.53 -21.96
N GLU A 73 -20.02 -24.57 -23.25
CA GLU A 73 -19.01 -23.68 -23.81
C GLU A 73 -19.48 -22.21 -23.86
N VAL A 74 -18.72 -21.34 -23.20
CA VAL A 74 -18.92 -19.90 -23.21
C VAL A 74 -17.70 -19.20 -23.83
N ASN A 75 -17.95 -18.12 -24.58
CA ASN A 75 -16.92 -17.16 -24.93
C ASN A 75 -16.66 -16.26 -23.72
N HIS A 76 -15.52 -16.47 -23.06
CA HIS A 76 -15.03 -15.65 -21.97
C HIS A 76 -14.10 -14.58 -22.53
N ARG A 77 -14.47 -13.31 -22.32
CA ARG A 77 -13.76 -12.15 -22.87
C ARG A 77 -13.47 -11.14 -21.77
N ILE A 78 -12.22 -10.71 -21.69
CA ILE A 78 -11.73 -9.65 -20.81
C ILE A 78 -11.23 -8.51 -21.68
N VAL A 79 -11.75 -7.31 -21.45
CA VAL A 79 -11.38 -6.10 -22.21
C VAL A 79 -11.17 -4.91 -21.29
N THR A 80 -10.43 -3.93 -21.81
CA THR A 80 -10.42 -2.56 -21.27
C THR A 80 -11.10 -1.60 -22.24
N LEU A 81 -11.79 -0.61 -21.68
CA LEU A 81 -12.24 0.58 -22.40
C LEU A 81 -11.25 1.70 -22.10
N ASN A 82 -10.66 2.25 -23.15
CA ASN A 82 -9.63 3.28 -23.03
C ASN A 82 -10.12 4.59 -23.66
N ASN A 83 -9.67 5.71 -23.09
CA ASN A 83 -9.78 7.01 -23.72
C ASN A 83 -8.95 7.02 -25.01
N GLY A 84 -9.58 7.27 -26.16
CA GLY A 84 -8.91 7.23 -27.46
C GLY A 84 -7.85 8.32 -27.68
N ASP A 85 -7.89 9.41 -26.90
CA ASP A 85 -6.94 10.50 -27.03
C ASP A 85 -5.73 10.33 -26.10
N THR A 86 -5.96 9.86 -24.86
CA THR A 86 -4.90 9.73 -23.84
C THR A 86 -4.36 8.31 -23.68
N GLY A 87 -5.09 7.30 -24.13
CA GLY A 87 -4.81 5.89 -23.88
C GLY A 87 -5.12 5.43 -22.45
N GLU A 88 -5.62 6.32 -21.58
CA GLU A 88 -5.97 6.00 -20.20
C GLU A 88 -7.07 4.93 -20.14
N THR A 89 -6.88 3.90 -19.32
CA THR A 89 -7.90 2.88 -19.09
C THR A 89 -8.99 3.40 -18.16
N LEU A 90 -10.21 3.48 -18.69
CA LEU A 90 -11.39 4.02 -18.02
C LEU A 90 -12.20 2.92 -17.32
N MET A 91 -12.26 1.73 -17.92
CA MET A 91 -13.06 0.63 -17.42
C MET A 91 -12.44 -0.72 -17.81
N TYR A 92 -12.56 -1.69 -16.91
CA TYR A 92 -12.22 -3.09 -17.10
C TYR A 92 -13.52 -3.89 -17.14
N ALA A 93 -13.69 -4.77 -18.14
CA ALA A 93 -14.91 -5.54 -18.29
C ALA A 93 -14.62 -7.02 -18.57
N VAL A 94 -15.32 -7.88 -17.84
CA VAL A 94 -15.35 -9.33 -18.05
C VAL A 94 -16.74 -9.70 -18.54
N SER A 95 -16.81 -10.48 -19.62
CA SER A 95 -18.08 -10.94 -20.16
C SER A 95 -18.04 -12.41 -20.56
N ASP A 96 -19.13 -13.11 -20.27
CA ASP A 96 -19.36 -14.50 -20.63
C ASP A 96 -20.59 -14.62 -21.53
N THR A 97 -20.46 -15.33 -22.65
CA THR A 97 -21.53 -15.50 -23.65
C THR A 97 -21.64 -16.97 -24.07
N PRO A 98 -22.79 -17.64 -23.89
CA PRO A 98 -22.98 -19.02 -24.31
C PRO A 98 -23.04 -19.10 -25.83
N LEU A 99 -22.16 -19.90 -26.42
CA LEU A 99 -22.04 -20.02 -27.88
C LEU A 99 -23.28 -20.63 -28.52
N SER A 100 -24.02 -21.45 -27.77
CA SER A 100 -25.26 -22.10 -28.19
C SER A 100 -26.38 -21.11 -28.51
N ARG A 101 -26.33 -19.89 -27.96
CA ARG A 101 -27.38 -18.86 -28.11
C ARG A 101 -27.07 -17.83 -29.20
N LEU A 102 -25.92 -17.95 -29.87
CA LEU A 102 -25.49 -17.00 -30.89
C LEU A 102 -25.79 -17.52 -32.29
N ASP A 103 -26.44 -16.70 -33.10
CA ASP A 103 -26.48 -16.92 -34.54
C ASP A 103 -25.07 -16.77 -35.16
N PRO A 104 -24.77 -17.47 -36.28
CA PRO A 104 -23.40 -17.58 -36.79
C PRO A 104 -22.74 -16.24 -37.13
N ALA A 105 -23.50 -15.27 -37.65
CA ALA A 105 -22.99 -13.95 -38.00
C ALA A 105 -22.62 -13.14 -36.75
N PHE A 106 -23.50 -13.11 -35.74
CA PHE A 106 -23.22 -12.48 -34.46
C PHE A 106 -22.03 -13.13 -33.76
N ARG A 107 -21.95 -14.47 -33.77
CA ARG A 107 -20.80 -15.21 -33.22
C ARG A 107 -19.50 -14.79 -33.90
N GLN A 108 -19.47 -14.69 -35.23
CA GLN A 108 -18.26 -14.32 -35.95
C GLN A 108 -17.75 -12.94 -35.53
N ASP A 109 -18.63 -11.94 -35.41
CA ASP A 109 -18.23 -10.60 -34.99
C ASP A 109 -17.87 -10.53 -33.50
N LEU A 110 -18.55 -11.28 -32.64
CA LEU A 110 -18.21 -11.37 -31.21
C LEU A 110 -16.82 -12.00 -30.98
N MET A 111 -16.41 -12.91 -31.87
CA MET A 111 -15.07 -13.49 -31.85
C MET A 111 -13.99 -12.54 -32.39
N ARG A 112 -14.35 -11.36 -32.88
CA ARG A 112 -13.39 -10.31 -33.24
C ARG A 112 -13.02 -9.47 -32.01
N ALA A 113 -11.73 -9.42 -31.72
CA ALA A 113 -11.19 -8.80 -30.51
C ALA A 113 -11.32 -7.26 -30.45
N ASP A 114 -11.59 -6.59 -31.57
CA ASP A 114 -11.49 -5.13 -31.71
C ASP A 114 -12.83 -4.39 -31.61
N ILE A 115 -13.96 -5.11 -31.53
CA ILE A 115 -15.29 -4.47 -31.56
C ILE A 115 -15.97 -4.53 -30.18
N PRO A 116 -16.45 -3.39 -29.62
CA PRO A 116 -17.25 -3.39 -28.40
C PRO A 116 -18.57 -4.15 -28.58
N ILE A 117 -18.96 -4.95 -27.57
CA ILE A 117 -20.21 -5.74 -27.59
C ILE A 117 -21.42 -4.86 -27.92
N GLY A 118 -21.50 -3.65 -27.35
CA GLY A 118 -22.59 -2.72 -27.64
C GLY A 118 -22.71 -2.34 -29.11
N ARG A 119 -21.59 -2.20 -29.84
CA ARG A 119 -21.60 -1.91 -31.29
C ARG A 119 -21.97 -3.15 -32.11
N ILE A 120 -21.49 -4.33 -31.72
CA ILE A 120 -21.87 -5.60 -32.36
C ILE A 120 -23.39 -5.81 -32.26
N MET A 121 -23.97 -5.57 -31.07
CA MET A 121 -25.42 -5.65 -30.88
C MET A 121 -26.20 -4.67 -31.78
N GLN A 122 -25.69 -3.45 -31.98
CA GLN A 122 -26.31 -2.48 -32.88
C GLN A 122 -26.22 -2.90 -34.35
N MET A 123 -25.07 -3.41 -34.80
CA MET A 123 -24.86 -3.90 -36.17
C MET A 123 -25.86 -5.01 -36.53
N HIS A 124 -26.08 -5.94 -35.60
CA HIS A 124 -27.01 -7.07 -35.76
C HIS A 124 -28.44 -6.77 -35.33
N ARG A 125 -28.74 -5.52 -34.93
CA ARG A 125 -30.06 -5.05 -34.47
C ARG A 125 -30.66 -5.96 -33.38
N ILE A 126 -29.82 -6.38 -32.44
CA ILE A 126 -30.24 -7.25 -31.34
C ILE A 126 -31.12 -6.47 -30.37
N GLU A 127 -32.40 -6.84 -30.32
CA GLU A 127 -33.33 -6.34 -29.31
C GLU A 127 -33.10 -7.04 -27.98
N ALA A 128 -32.49 -6.32 -27.04
CA ALA A 128 -32.19 -6.83 -25.71
C ALA A 128 -32.36 -5.75 -24.66
N ARG A 129 -32.59 -6.19 -23.42
CA ARG A 129 -32.64 -5.32 -22.24
C ARG A 129 -31.54 -5.68 -21.27
N ARG A 130 -31.03 -4.72 -20.52
CA ARG A 130 -30.05 -4.96 -19.45
C ARG A 130 -30.78 -5.14 -18.13
N GLU A 131 -30.41 -6.17 -17.39
CA GLU A 131 -30.86 -6.39 -16.01
C GLU A 131 -29.66 -6.30 -15.07
N LEU A 132 -29.58 -5.21 -14.30
CA LEU A 132 -28.59 -5.04 -13.25
C LEU A 132 -28.85 -6.03 -12.11
N LYS A 133 -27.82 -6.77 -11.71
CA LYS A 133 -27.89 -7.82 -10.68
C LYS A 133 -27.17 -7.43 -9.40
N GLU A 134 -26.02 -6.77 -9.55
CA GLU A 134 -25.15 -6.41 -8.44
C GLU A 134 -24.43 -5.10 -8.74
N ALA A 135 -24.14 -4.33 -7.70
CA ALA A 135 -23.24 -3.19 -7.74
C ALA A 135 -22.55 -3.11 -6.38
N GLY A 136 -21.30 -2.65 -6.36
CA GLY A 136 -20.52 -2.63 -5.13
C GLY A 136 -19.14 -2.00 -5.30
N VAL A 137 -18.35 -2.11 -4.24
CA VAL A 137 -16.96 -1.71 -4.20
C VAL A 137 -16.09 -2.96 -4.23
N VAL A 138 -15.06 -2.93 -5.06
CA VAL A 138 -13.98 -3.91 -5.02
C VAL A 138 -12.67 -3.19 -4.76
N VAL A 139 -11.71 -3.89 -4.17
CA VAL A 139 -10.42 -3.32 -3.80
C VAL A 139 -9.42 -3.65 -4.89
N ALA A 140 -8.65 -2.65 -5.36
CA ALA A 140 -7.63 -2.85 -6.37
C ALA A 140 -6.55 -3.84 -5.90
N ASP A 141 -6.45 -4.97 -6.59
CA ASP A 141 -5.36 -5.92 -6.43
C ASP A 141 -4.16 -5.52 -7.32
N THR A 142 -3.16 -6.39 -7.41
CA THR A 142 -1.96 -6.14 -8.22
C THR A 142 -2.25 -6.04 -9.72
N GLU A 143 -3.22 -6.78 -10.23
CA GLU A 143 -3.56 -6.78 -11.66
C GLU A 143 -4.33 -5.51 -12.01
N LEU A 144 -5.39 -5.19 -11.26
CA LEU A 144 -6.23 -4.02 -11.49
C LEU A 144 -5.49 -2.71 -11.19
N SER A 145 -4.61 -2.68 -10.18
CA SER A 145 -3.69 -1.57 -9.93
C SER A 145 -2.83 -1.27 -11.17
N ARG A 146 -2.27 -2.31 -11.81
CA ARG A 146 -1.46 -2.16 -13.04
C ARG A 146 -2.30 -1.71 -14.23
N ILE A 147 -3.48 -2.30 -14.42
CA ILE A 147 -4.36 -2.00 -15.54
C ILE A 147 -4.82 -0.54 -15.52
N PHE A 148 -5.22 -0.05 -14.34
CA PHE A 148 -5.73 1.31 -14.20
C PHE A 148 -4.66 2.36 -13.88
N GLY A 149 -3.42 1.95 -13.59
CA GLY A 149 -2.38 2.88 -13.14
C GLY A 149 -2.71 3.55 -11.80
N ILE A 150 -3.38 2.82 -10.90
CA ILE A 150 -3.74 3.26 -9.55
C ILE A 150 -2.97 2.44 -8.51
N TYR A 151 -2.97 2.85 -7.25
CA TYR A 151 -2.35 2.08 -6.18
C TYR A 151 -3.18 0.86 -5.81
N ARG A 152 -2.52 -0.15 -5.23
CA ARG A 152 -3.24 -1.26 -4.59
C ARG A 152 -4.10 -0.70 -3.47
N HIS A 153 -5.14 -1.45 -3.09
CA HIS A 153 -6.07 -1.08 -2.04
C HIS A 153 -6.97 0.13 -2.31
N GLU A 154 -6.84 0.80 -3.46
CA GLU A 154 -7.78 1.83 -3.87
C GLU A 154 -9.15 1.23 -4.21
N PRO A 155 -10.25 1.96 -3.92
CA PRO A 155 -11.58 1.49 -4.24
C PRO A 155 -11.84 1.56 -5.75
N LEU A 156 -12.43 0.49 -6.26
CA LEU A 156 -12.97 0.38 -7.61
C LEU A 156 -14.47 0.18 -7.50
N LEU A 157 -15.23 0.86 -8.35
CA LEU A 157 -16.66 0.69 -8.44
C LEU A 157 -16.94 -0.44 -9.44
N SER A 158 -17.73 -1.43 -9.03
CA SER A 158 -18.07 -2.60 -9.85
C SER A 158 -19.58 -2.74 -9.99
N ARG A 159 -20.01 -3.20 -11.17
CA ARG A 159 -21.41 -3.53 -11.46
C ARG A 159 -21.48 -4.79 -12.30
N LYS A 160 -22.47 -5.62 -11.99
CA LYS A 160 -22.74 -6.88 -12.69
C LYS A 160 -24.15 -6.87 -13.23
N TYR A 161 -24.29 -7.13 -14.53
CA TYR A 161 -25.59 -7.16 -15.18
C TYR A 161 -25.65 -8.25 -16.26
N GLN A 162 -26.86 -8.55 -16.68
CA GLN A 162 -27.12 -9.48 -17.76
C GLN A 162 -27.79 -8.75 -18.93
N ILE A 163 -27.41 -9.12 -20.14
CA ILE A 163 -28.12 -8.74 -21.36
C ILE A 163 -29.11 -9.85 -21.65
N ILE A 164 -30.42 -9.55 -21.57
CA ILE A 164 -31.49 -10.51 -21.81
C ILE A 164 -32.00 -10.36 -23.25
N ASN A 165 -31.97 -11.46 -24.00
CA ASN A 165 -32.52 -11.55 -25.36
C ASN A 165 -33.52 -12.71 -25.42
N ARG A 166 -34.70 -12.51 -26.03
CA ARG A 166 -35.77 -13.52 -26.13
C ARG A 166 -36.11 -14.19 -24.78
N GLY A 167 -36.08 -13.41 -23.71
CA GLY A 167 -36.40 -13.88 -22.35
C GLY A 167 -35.33 -14.70 -21.66
N LYS A 168 -34.14 -14.89 -22.26
CA LYS A 168 -33.02 -15.63 -21.66
C LYS A 168 -31.75 -14.76 -21.53
N PRO A 169 -30.88 -15.01 -20.55
CA PRO A 169 -29.58 -14.34 -20.46
C PRO A 169 -28.71 -14.66 -21.68
N LEU A 170 -28.31 -13.64 -22.44
CA LEU A 170 -27.42 -13.78 -23.58
C LEU A 170 -25.97 -13.51 -23.17
N ILE A 171 -25.72 -12.49 -22.36
CA ILE A 171 -24.36 -12.12 -21.93
C ILE A 171 -24.41 -11.74 -20.46
N ALA A 172 -23.53 -12.32 -19.65
CA ALA A 172 -23.26 -11.86 -18.29
C ALA A 172 -22.04 -10.93 -18.34
N ILE A 173 -22.13 -9.75 -17.74
CA ILE A 173 -21.07 -8.73 -17.80
C ILE A 173 -20.78 -8.23 -16.38
N ASN A 174 -19.51 -8.20 -16.01
CA ASN A 174 -18.99 -7.44 -14.89
C ASN A 174 -18.14 -6.28 -15.44
N GLU A 175 -18.46 -5.07 -15.03
CA GLU A 175 -17.72 -3.86 -15.35
C GLU A 175 -17.17 -3.25 -14.06
N THR A 176 -15.89 -2.91 -14.06
CA THR A 176 -15.18 -2.33 -12.93
C THR A 176 -14.41 -1.09 -13.39
N PHE A 177 -14.45 0.00 -12.61
CA PHE A 177 -13.76 1.24 -12.94
C PHE A 177 -13.26 1.97 -11.68
N PRO A 178 -12.19 2.78 -11.76
CA PRO A 178 -11.64 3.43 -10.59
C PRO A 178 -12.60 4.45 -10.00
N TYR A 179 -12.69 4.46 -8.68
CA TYR A 179 -13.48 5.46 -7.96
C TYR A 179 -13.00 6.88 -8.30
N GLY A 180 -11.69 7.13 -8.31
CA GLY A 180 -11.14 8.48 -8.53
C GLY A 180 -11.47 9.09 -9.91
N THR A 181 -11.52 8.30 -10.99
CA THR A 181 -11.57 8.78 -12.38
C THR A 181 -12.79 9.63 -12.71
N PHE A 182 -13.92 9.40 -12.04
CA PHE A 182 -15.18 10.11 -12.32
C PHE A 182 -15.68 10.92 -11.11
N ALA A 183 -14.80 11.27 -10.17
CA ALA A 183 -15.13 12.11 -9.03
C ALA A 183 -15.18 13.60 -9.45
N ASP A 184 -16.03 14.40 -8.80
CA ASP A 184 -16.18 15.83 -9.10
C ASP A 184 -15.09 16.71 -8.43
N ASP A 185 -14.44 16.17 -7.39
CA ASP A 185 -13.46 16.88 -6.58
C ASP A 185 -12.05 16.33 -6.83
N THR A 186 -11.05 17.22 -6.86
CA THR A 186 -9.64 16.81 -6.87
C THR A 186 -9.28 16.07 -5.59
N ARG A 187 -8.66 14.89 -5.74
CA ARG A 187 -8.16 14.07 -4.65
C ARG A 187 -6.67 13.87 -4.77
N VAL A 188 -5.98 13.82 -3.65
CA VAL A 188 -4.56 13.43 -3.58
C VAL A 188 -4.48 12.08 -2.88
N ILE A 189 -3.93 11.10 -3.57
CA ILE A 189 -3.69 9.76 -3.06
C ILE A 189 -2.18 9.60 -2.86
N VAL A 190 -1.78 9.14 -1.67
CA VAL A 190 -0.40 8.85 -1.31
C VAL A 190 -0.28 7.39 -0.91
N GLU A 191 0.59 6.66 -1.61
CA GLU A 191 1.03 5.33 -1.20
C GLU A 191 2.41 5.45 -0.53
N ALA A 192 2.51 5.02 0.73
CA ALA A 192 3.74 5.12 1.52
C ALA A 192 4.20 3.73 2.02
N PRO A 193 5.47 3.37 1.85
CA PRO A 193 5.94 2.03 2.21
C PRO A 193 6.13 1.84 3.71
N ALA A 194 5.89 0.63 4.20
CA ALA A 194 6.47 0.19 5.47
C ALA A 194 8.00 0.12 5.39
N ARG A 195 8.65 0.02 6.55
CA ARG A 195 10.09 -0.26 6.61
C ARG A 195 10.47 -1.07 7.83
N ILE A 196 11.47 -1.92 7.66
CA ILE A 196 12.20 -2.55 8.76
C ILE A 196 13.21 -1.55 9.31
N HIS A 197 13.30 -1.45 10.63
CA HIS A 197 14.39 -0.75 11.30
C HIS A 197 15.25 -1.78 12.04
N MET A 198 16.45 -2.02 11.53
CA MET A 198 17.28 -3.15 11.93
C MET A 198 17.97 -2.89 13.27
N THR A 199 18.57 -1.71 13.45
CA THR A 199 19.26 -1.31 14.68
C THR A 199 19.54 0.20 14.75
N LEU A 200 19.81 0.70 15.96
CA LEU A 200 20.42 2.02 16.21
C LEU A 200 21.92 1.84 16.44
N ILE A 201 22.74 2.75 15.90
CA ILE A 201 24.20 2.58 15.80
C ILE A 201 24.92 3.12 17.06
N ASP A 202 24.98 4.44 17.23
CA ASP A 202 25.70 5.12 18.30
C ASP A 202 24.75 5.60 19.40
N MET A 203 24.45 4.69 20.33
CA MET A 203 23.74 5.03 21.57
C MET A 203 24.71 5.33 22.73
N ASN A 204 25.94 5.78 22.43
CA ASN A 204 26.97 6.10 23.42
C ASN A 204 27.23 7.60 23.54
N GLY A 205 27.37 8.30 22.41
CA GLY A 205 27.49 9.77 22.38
C GLY A 205 28.90 10.34 22.61
N SER A 206 29.89 9.54 22.99
CA SER A 206 31.26 10.03 23.27
C SER A 206 31.99 10.58 22.04
N SER A 207 31.53 10.23 20.84
CA SER A 207 32.04 10.70 19.54
C SER A 207 31.56 12.11 19.15
N GLY A 208 30.66 12.72 19.95
CA GLY A 208 29.96 13.95 19.58
C GLY A 208 28.80 13.73 18.61
N ARG A 209 28.41 12.47 18.36
CA ARG A 209 27.21 12.09 17.61
C ARG A 209 26.44 11.00 18.34
N VAL A 210 25.13 10.93 18.10
CA VAL A 210 24.24 9.88 18.63
C VAL A 210 23.24 9.41 17.58
N ASP A 211 22.58 8.30 17.91
CA ASP A 211 21.61 7.59 17.10
C ASP A 211 22.29 6.97 15.87
N GLY A 212 21.85 7.29 14.65
CA GLY A 212 22.25 6.54 13.48
C GLY A 212 21.41 5.28 13.37
N GLY A 213 20.90 4.99 12.19
CA GLY A 213 20.00 3.86 11.96
C GLY A 213 20.32 3.13 10.68
N ILE A 214 19.88 1.87 10.61
CA ILE A 214 19.87 1.06 9.39
C ILE A 214 18.47 0.50 9.19
N GLY A 215 17.99 0.53 7.95
CA GLY A 215 16.71 -0.07 7.62
C GLY A 215 16.49 -0.35 6.15
N ILE A 216 15.41 -1.08 5.90
CA ILE A 216 15.01 -1.56 4.57
C ILE A 216 13.56 -1.15 4.33
N SER A 217 13.30 -0.48 3.22
CA SER A 217 11.94 -0.13 2.79
C SER A 217 11.25 -1.32 2.16
N LEU A 218 9.96 -1.50 2.40
CA LEU A 218 9.21 -2.70 2.01
C LEU A 218 8.21 -2.40 0.91
N GLU A 219 8.01 -3.36 0.01
CA GLU A 219 6.96 -3.30 -1.02
C GLU A 219 5.58 -3.50 -0.39
N GLU A 220 5.48 -4.38 0.60
CA GLU A 220 4.27 -4.62 1.39
C GLU A 220 4.63 -4.81 2.87
N PRO A 221 3.77 -4.36 3.81
CA PRO A 221 2.54 -3.60 3.58
C PRO A 221 2.81 -2.12 3.22
N THR A 222 1.84 -1.47 2.58
CA THR A 222 1.85 -0.01 2.35
C THR A 222 0.74 0.71 3.13
N ILE A 223 0.85 2.03 3.29
CA ILE A 223 -0.27 2.89 3.65
C ILE A 223 -0.81 3.53 2.37
N VAL A 224 -2.13 3.50 2.20
CA VAL A 224 -2.81 4.20 1.11
C VAL A 224 -3.76 5.22 1.73
N LEU A 225 -3.40 6.49 1.58
CA LEU A 225 -4.10 7.63 2.15
C LEU A 225 -4.66 8.49 1.03
N GLU A 226 -5.96 8.77 1.08
CA GLU A 226 -6.66 9.64 0.15
C GLU A 226 -7.07 10.92 0.89
N ALA A 227 -6.85 12.09 0.29
CA ALA A 227 -7.24 13.37 0.85
C ALA A 227 -7.97 14.23 -0.18
N ARG A 228 -9.04 14.90 0.26
CA ARG A 228 -9.73 15.95 -0.50
C ARG A 228 -9.98 17.18 0.37
N ARG A 229 -10.22 18.32 -0.27
CA ARG A 229 -10.50 19.57 0.47
C ARG A 229 -11.83 19.48 1.20
N SER A 230 -11.88 20.06 2.39
CA SER A 230 -13.09 20.19 3.19
C SER A 230 -13.05 21.49 4.00
N GLU A 231 -14.14 21.84 4.65
CA GLU A 231 -14.17 22.96 5.60
C GLU A 231 -13.50 22.58 6.93
N GLU A 232 -13.64 21.32 7.34
CA GLU A 232 -13.13 20.78 8.60
C GLU A 232 -12.16 19.61 8.39
N ILE A 233 -11.40 19.24 9.43
CA ILE A 233 -10.57 18.04 9.42
C ILE A 233 -11.43 16.83 9.79
N ALA A 234 -11.79 16.04 8.78
CA ALA A 234 -12.47 14.77 8.93
C ALA A 234 -11.51 13.63 8.57
N VAL A 235 -11.49 12.57 9.38
CA VAL A 235 -10.61 11.41 9.14
C VAL A 235 -11.40 10.12 9.26
N HIS A 236 -11.33 9.29 8.23
CA HIS A 236 -11.99 7.98 8.14
C HIS A 236 -10.93 6.86 8.10
N GLY A 237 -11.07 5.86 8.96
CA GLY A 237 -10.13 4.75 9.10
C GLY A 237 -10.18 4.14 10.50
N ASP A 238 -9.22 3.25 10.80
CA ASP A 238 -9.08 2.72 12.16
C ASP A 238 -8.79 3.86 13.16
N GLN A 239 -9.36 3.74 14.37
CA GLN A 239 -9.34 4.83 15.36
C GLN A 239 -7.92 5.30 15.68
N GLU A 240 -6.99 4.37 15.88
CA GLU A 240 -5.62 4.69 16.31
C GLU A 240 -4.84 5.43 15.21
N SER A 241 -4.97 5.03 13.95
CA SER A 241 -4.35 5.72 12.82
C SER A 241 -5.04 7.04 12.54
N ALA A 242 -6.38 7.09 12.63
CA ALA A 242 -7.17 8.31 12.42
C ALA A 242 -6.78 9.43 13.40
N GLU A 243 -6.52 9.11 14.68
CA GLU A 243 -6.03 10.07 15.68
C GLU A 243 -4.66 10.65 15.29
N THR A 244 -3.75 9.82 14.78
CA THR A 244 -2.42 10.29 14.32
C THR A 244 -2.53 11.23 13.13
N VAL A 245 -3.39 10.88 12.16
CA VAL A 245 -3.63 11.68 10.97
C VAL A 245 -4.30 12.99 11.34
N LYS A 246 -5.34 12.97 12.18
CA LYS A 246 -6.03 14.18 12.64
C LYS A 246 -5.08 15.14 13.37
N LYS A 247 -4.24 14.61 14.26
CA LYS A 247 -3.20 15.39 14.95
C LYS A 247 -2.20 16.00 13.96
N THR A 248 -1.74 15.22 12.98
CA THR A 248 -0.78 15.68 11.98
C THR A 248 -1.40 16.76 11.09
N ALA A 249 -2.62 16.57 10.60
CA ALA A 249 -3.35 17.55 9.81
C ALA A 249 -3.56 18.87 10.56
N GLY A 250 -3.92 18.81 11.85
CA GLY A 250 -4.08 19.98 12.72
C GLY A 250 -2.78 20.73 13.02
N GLN A 251 -1.61 20.12 12.76
CA GLN A 251 -0.30 20.78 12.85
C GLN A 251 0.14 21.34 11.49
N VAL A 252 -0.05 20.57 10.42
CA VAL A 252 0.44 20.89 9.08
C VAL A 252 -0.38 22.02 8.43
N LEU A 253 -1.71 21.97 8.50
CA LEU A 253 -2.58 22.99 7.87
C LEU A 253 -2.29 24.42 8.37
N PRO A 254 -2.22 24.67 9.70
CA PRO A 254 -1.84 25.99 10.20
C PRO A 254 -0.40 26.38 9.83
N ALA A 255 0.54 25.45 9.85
CA ALA A 255 1.93 25.71 9.47
C ALA A 255 2.07 26.12 7.99
N MET A 256 1.16 25.66 7.14
CA MET A 256 1.05 26.07 5.73
C MET A 256 0.23 27.36 5.51
N GLY A 257 -0.34 27.94 6.57
CA GLY A 257 -1.22 29.11 6.49
C GLY A 257 -2.52 28.84 5.74
N VAL A 258 -3.04 27.61 5.82
CA VAL A 258 -4.31 27.21 5.21
C VAL A 258 -5.46 27.45 6.18
N ASN A 259 -6.42 28.29 5.79
CA ASN A 259 -7.69 28.46 6.48
C ASN A 259 -8.72 27.52 5.82
N GLY A 260 -8.85 26.32 6.35
CA GLY A 260 -9.72 25.25 5.83
C GLY A 260 -9.35 23.90 6.44
N GLY A 261 -10.00 22.83 5.96
CA GLY A 261 -9.80 21.47 6.46
C GLY A 261 -9.62 20.44 5.35
N ALA A 262 -9.42 19.18 5.70
CA ALA A 262 -9.34 18.12 4.72
C ALA A 262 -10.12 16.92 5.21
N GLU A 263 -10.85 16.28 4.30
CA GLU A 263 -11.37 14.95 4.52
C GLU A 263 -10.31 13.95 4.07
N ILE A 264 -9.88 13.10 4.98
CA ILE A 264 -8.79 12.15 4.79
C ILE A 264 -9.32 10.74 5.04
N THR A 265 -9.19 9.85 4.08
CA THR A 265 -9.61 8.46 4.19
C THR A 265 -8.40 7.54 4.10
N LEU A 266 -8.25 6.68 5.10
CA LEU A 266 -7.23 5.64 5.16
C LEU A 266 -7.77 4.40 4.45
N ARG A 267 -7.42 4.25 3.16
CA ARG A 267 -7.85 3.11 2.33
C ARG A 267 -7.15 1.81 2.75
N HIS A 268 -5.89 1.92 3.15
CA HIS A 268 -5.13 0.81 3.70
C HIS A 268 -4.11 1.29 4.73
N THR A 269 -3.98 0.53 5.81
CA THR A 269 -3.00 0.73 6.88
C THR A 269 -2.48 -0.62 7.34
N TYR A 270 -1.41 -0.60 8.13
CA TYR A 270 -0.87 -1.77 8.79
C TYR A 270 -0.69 -1.51 10.29
N PRO A 271 -0.65 -2.57 11.13
CA PRO A 271 -0.73 -2.43 12.57
C PRO A 271 0.26 -1.41 13.14
N ARG A 272 -0.24 -0.57 14.04
CA ARG A 272 0.59 0.38 14.77
C ARG A 272 1.45 -0.36 15.79
N HIS A 273 2.63 0.20 16.05
CA HIS A 273 3.57 -0.34 17.02
C HIS A 273 4.05 -1.78 16.74
N ALA A 274 3.88 -2.25 15.50
CA ALA A 274 4.41 -3.53 15.01
C ALA A 274 5.93 -3.51 14.74
N GLY A 275 6.56 -2.34 14.73
CA GLY A 275 7.99 -2.20 14.37
C GLY A 275 8.22 -1.86 12.90
N LEU A 276 7.14 -1.66 12.14
CA LEU A 276 7.15 -1.26 10.71
C LEU A 276 6.99 0.27 10.52
N GLY A 277 6.98 0.99 11.64
CA GLY A 277 6.97 2.45 11.76
C GLY A 277 5.76 3.20 11.17
N SER A 278 4.59 2.58 11.06
CA SER A 278 3.35 3.19 10.54
C SER A 278 3.13 4.64 10.97
N GLY A 279 3.35 4.99 12.24
CA GLY A 279 3.16 6.36 12.74
C GLY A 279 4.02 7.45 12.07
N THR A 280 5.20 7.10 11.54
CA THR A 280 5.98 8.04 10.70
C THR A 280 5.43 8.12 9.29
N GLN A 281 5.11 6.99 8.67
CA GLN A 281 4.62 6.94 7.29
C GLN A 281 3.25 7.62 7.17
N LEU A 282 2.34 7.38 8.12
CA LEU A 282 1.05 8.08 8.22
C LEU A 282 1.23 9.59 8.31
N ALA A 283 2.17 10.05 9.15
CA ALA A 283 2.41 11.48 9.34
C ALA A 283 3.03 12.12 8.08
N LEU A 284 3.99 11.45 7.43
CA LEU A 284 4.58 11.93 6.18
C LEU A 284 3.58 11.90 5.02
N ALA A 285 2.78 10.84 4.90
CA ALA A 285 1.73 10.72 3.89
C ALA A 285 0.66 11.79 4.07
N THR A 286 0.22 12.03 5.31
CA THR A 286 -0.73 13.10 5.63
C THR A 286 -0.17 14.46 5.25
N ALA A 287 1.05 14.77 5.69
CA ALA A 287 1.69 16.05 5.39
C ALA A 287 1.91 16.26 3.89
N ARG A 288 2.31 15.20 3.17
CA ARG A 288 2.49 15.25 1.71
C ARG A 288 1.17 15.43 0.98
N ALA A 289 0.12 14.71 1.36
CA ALA A 289 -1.19 14.82 0.76
C ALA A 289 -1.75 16.25 0.91
N LEU A 290 -1.65 16.83 2.11
CA LEU A 290 -2.08 18.20 2.39
C LEU A 290 -1.23 19.23 1.63
N ALA A 291 0.09 19.03 1.56
CA ALA A 291 0.99 19.89 0.82
C ALA A 291 0.62 19.96 -0.67
N GLU A 292 0.30 18.84 -1.29
CA GLU A 292 -0.11 18.78 -2.70
C GLU A 292 -1.54 19.31 -2.88
N LEU A 293 -2.46 18.98 -1.98
CA LEU A 293 -3.86 19.40 -2.06
C LEU A 293 -4.04 20.93 -1.95
N TYR A 294 -3.21 21.59 -1.14
CA TYR A 294 -3.22 23.05 -0.93
C TYR A 294 -2.10 23.77 -1.65
N ARG A 295 -1.38 23.06 -2.54
CA ARG A 295 -0.30 23.66 -3.31
C ARG A 295 -0.82 24.86 -4.07
N ARG A 296 -0.21 26.03 -3.80
CA ARG A 296 -0.36 27.20 -4.65
C ARG A 296 0.73 27.10 -5.72
N PRO A 297 0.42 26.79 -6.98
CA PRO A 297 1.43 26.80 -8.03
C PRO A 297 1.94 28.24 -8.17
N ALA A 298 3.17 28.48 -7.70
CA ALA A 298 3.93 29.66 -8.08
C ALA A 298 4.83 29.26 -9.25
N PRO A 299 4.99 30.09 -10.28
CA PRO A 299 5.91 29.79 -11.39
C PRO A 299 7.32 29.49 -10.84
N GLY A 300 7.82 28.28 -11.08
CA GLY A 300 9.15 27.84 -10.65
C GLY A 300 9.25 27.23 -9.24
N SER A 301 8.14 27.06 -8.49
CA SER A 301 8.20 26.38 -7.17
C SER A 301 8.10 24.85 -7.29
N ALA A 302 9.16 24.16 -6.89
CA ALA A 302 9.18 22.72 -6.72
C ALA A 302 8.23 22.29 -5.58
N PRO A 303 7.69 21.05 -5.60
CA PRO A 303 7.00 20.52 -4.43
C PRO A 303 7.95 20.50 -3.23
N PRO A 304 7.44 20.66 -2.00
CA PRO A 304 8.28 20.56 -0.82
C PRO A 304 8.99 19.21 -0.79
N CYS A 305 10.29 19.24 -0.53
CA CYS A 305 11.09 18.03 -0.41
C CYS A 305 10.68 17.23 0.83
N THR A 306 11.02 15.95 0.86
CA THR A 306 10.61 15.06 1.97
C THR A 306 11.11 15.54 3.32
N ARG A 307 12.25 16.23 3.39
CA ARG A 307 12.76 16.83 4.64
C ARG A 307 11.87 17.96 5.16
N GLU A 308 11.33 18.80 4.28
CA GLU A 308 10.38 19.85 4.64
C GLU A 308 9.06 19.25 5.11
N ILE A 309 8.57 18.22 4.40
CA ILE A 309 7.39 17.44 4.80
C ILE A 309 7.59 16.81 6.19
N ALA A 310 8.75 16.21 6.46
CA ALA A 310 9.08 15.61 7.75
C ALA A 310 9.16 16.64 8.88
N ALA A 311 9.71 17.83 8.60
CA ALA A 311 9.75 18.93 9.55
C ALA A 311 8.34 19.42 9.90
N LEU A 312 7.46 19.61 8.91
CA LEU A 312 6.05 19.97 9.12
C LEU A 312 5.30 18.91 9.94
N ALA A 313 5.56 17.64 9.68
CA ALA A 313 4.97 16.51 10.42
C ALA A 313 5.60 16.27 11.80
N GLY A 314 6.69 16.96 12.15
CA GLY A 314 7.43 16.76 13.40
C GLY A 314 8.03 15.35 13.55
N ARG A 315 8.56 14.77 12.46
CA ARG A 315 9.15 13.42 12.42
C ARG A 315 10.63 13.43 12.02
N GLY A 316 11.34 12.35 12.37
CA GLY A 316 12.74 12.11 11.96
C GLY A 316 13.82 12.50 12.98
N GLY A 317 13.46 12.87 14.22
CA GLY A 317 14.42 13.41 15.21
C GLY A 317 15.28 12.40 16.00
N THR A 318 15.28 11.12 15.62
CA THR A 318 16.18 10.10 16.20
C THR A 318 16.76 9.22 15.10
N SER A 319 15.93 8.70 14.20
CA SER A 319 16.41 8.00 13.00
C SER A 319 15.79 8.61 11.73
N GLY A 320 16.62 8.75 10.70
CA GLY A 320 16.26 9.20 9.36
C GLY A 320 15.69 8.09 8.47
N ILE A 321 15.76 6.83 8.89
CA ILE A 321 15.31 5.66 8.10
C ILE A 321 13.86 5.81 7.62
N GLY A 322 12.94 6.24 8.48
CA GLY A 322 11.53 6.41 8.09
C GLY A 322 11.32 7.48 7.03
N THR A 323 12.04 8.59 7.15
CA THR A 323 12.00 9.70 6.18
C THR A 323 12.65 9.31 4.86
N ALA A 324 13.79 8.61 4.91
CA ALA A 324 14.50 8.13 3.74
C ALA A 324 13.74 7.04 2.98
N ALA A 325 13.05 6.15 3.71
CA ALA A 325 12.15 5.16 3.13
C ALA A 325 11.00 5.83 2.36
N PHE A 326 10.41 6.88 2.93
CA PHE A 326 9.38 7.68 2.26
C PHE A 326 9.94 8.45 1.05
N GLU A 327 11.19 8.91 1.10
CA GLU A 327 11.80 9.70 0.02
C GLU A 327 12.25 8.85 -1.17
N SER A 328 12.92 7.74 -0.90
CA SER A 328 13.74 7.06 -1.91
C SER A 328 13.70 5.54 -1.84
N GLY A 329 13.16 4.95 -0.76
CA GLY A 329 13.16 3.51 -0.56
C GLY A 329 14.56 2.89 -0.45
N GLY A 330 14.61 1.56 -0.53
CA GLY A 330 15.82 0.75 -0.56
C GLY A 330 16.42 0.46 0.82
N PHE A 331 17.70 0.10 0.82
CA PHE A 331 18.54 -0.04 2.00
C PHE A 331 19.13 1.31 2.38
N VAL A 332 18.94 1.74 3.62
CA VAL A 332 19.32 3.07 4.08
C VAL A 332 20.16 2.96 5.36
N LEU A 333 21.21 3.78 5.42
CA LEU A 333 21.98 4.08 6.62
C LEU A 333 21.97 5.59 6.86
N ASP A 334 21.55 6.01 8.06
CA ASP A 334 21.60 7.41 8.49
C ASP A 334 22.72 7.65 9.51
N GLY A 335 23.26 8.87 9.50
CA GLY A 335 24.40 9.27 10.32
C GLY A 335 24.04 9.86 11.67
N GLY A 336 22.78 9.72 12.11
CA GLY A 336 22.31 10.25 13.39
C GLY A 336 22.43 11.76 13.52
N HIS A 337 22.59 12.24 14.75
CA HIS A 337 22.57 13.67 15.07
C HIS A 337 23.85 14.12 15.76
N SER A 338 24.16 15.41 15.65
CA SER A 338 25.20 16.01 16.49
C SER A 338 24.77 15.98 17.97
N PHE A 339 25.72 15.66 18.88
CA PHE A 339 25.45 15.41 20.29
C PHE A 339 26.34 16.23 21.22
N GLY A 340 25.79 16.66 22.35
CA GLY A 340 26.49 17.40 23.41
C GLY A 340 25.93 18.80 23.62
N ALA A 341 26.63 19.62 24.42
CA ALA A 341 26.15 20.94 24.84
C ALA A 341 25.86 21.90 23.67
N SER A 342 26.55 21.75 22.55
CA SER A 342 26.38 22.52 21.31
C SER A 342 25.78 21.68 20.15
N GLY A 343 25.38 20.44 20.42
CA GLY A 343 24.79 19.54 19.43
C GLY A 343 23.29 19.76 19.27
N GLU A 344 22.72 19.16 18.23
CA GLU A 344 21.26 19.11 18.03
C GLU A 344 20.56 18.36 19.16
N LYS A 345 21.21 17.34 19.74
CA LYS A 345 20.70 16.57 20.88
C LYS A 345 21.66 16.64 22.07
N ASN A 346 21.07 16.64 23.27
CA ASN A 346 21.79 16.52 24.53
C ASN A 346 21.25 15.37 25.41
N ASP A 347 20.27 14.62 24.91
CA ASP A 347 19.61 13.50 25.56
C ASP A 347 19.34 12.34 24.57
N PHE A 348 19.20 11.12 25.10
CA PHE A 348 18.75 9.95 24.34
C PHE A 348 17.23 9.85 24.43
N ARG A 349 16.56 9.88 23.29
CA ARG A 349 15.09 9.82 23.22
C ARG A 349 14.60 9.34 21.85
N PRO A 350 13.39 8.76 21.77
CA PRO A 350 12.81 8.28 20.52
C PRO A 350 12.30 9.41 19.62
N SER A 351 12.12 9.10 18.32
CA SER A 351 11.79 10.10 17.29
C SER A 351 10.53 10.91 17.60
N ALA A 352 9.51 10.29 18.20
CA ALA A 352 8.27 10.95 18.57
C ALA A 352 8.42 11.98 19.70
N ALA A 353 9.51 11.90 20.47
CA ALA A 353 9.86 12.82 21.54
C ALA A 353 10.88 13.90 21.11
N SER A 354 11.57 13.72 19.98
CA SER A 354 12.59 14.63 19.44
C SER A 354 12.02 15.74 18.56
N ARG A 355 11.12 16.56 19.11
CA ARG A 355 10.56 17.70 18.36
C ARG A 355 11.63 18.77 18.10
N GLY A 356 11.58 19.39 16.93
CA GLY A 356 12.52 20.46 16.53
C GLY A 356 13.90 19.95 16.09
N ILE A 357 14.13 18.64 16.11
CA ILE A 357 15.33 18.01 15.55
C ILE A 357 15.07 17.73 14.07
N ARG A 358 15.97 18.20 13.20
CA ARG A 358 15.88 17.92 11.76
C ARG A 358 16.10 16.44 11.49
N PRO A 359 15.51 15.85 10.44
CA PRO A 359 15.78 14.47 10.07
C PRO A 359 17.29 14.16 9.95
N ALA A 360 17.72 13.01 10.46
CA ALA A 360 19.11 12.59 10.36
C ALA A 360 19.57 12.53 8.89
N PRO A 361 20.80 12.96 8.57
CA PRO A 361 21.32 12.88 7.22
C PRO A 361 21.52 11.41 6.83
N VAL A 362 21.00 11.03 5.66
CA VAL A 362 21.30 9.75 5.04
C VAL A 362 22.75 9.76 4.56
N VAL A 363 23.55 8.83 5.08
CA VAL A 363 24.97 8.67 4.71
C VAL A 363 25.08 7.71 3.53
N LEU A 364 24.24 6.69 3.47
CA LEU A 364 24.19 5.74 2.37
C LEU A 364 22.75 5.34 2.06
N ARG A 365 22.44 5.30 0.77
CA ARG A 365 21.24 4.67 0.21
C ARG A 365 21.69 3.74 -0.92
N HIS A 366 21.34 2.47 -0.82
CA HIS A 366 21.60 1.46 -1.85
C HIS A 366 20.31 0.78 -2.28
N ALA A 367 20.25 0.31 -3.53
CA ALA A 367 19.16 -0.56 -3.94
C ALA A 367 19.32 -1.90 -3.21
N PHE A 368 18.28 -2.36 -2.53
CA PHE A 368 18.27 -3.70 -1.96
C PHE A 368 18.06 -4.72 -3.10
N PRO A 369 18.79 -5.85 -3.12
CA PRO A 369 18.69 -6.83 -4.21
C PRO A 369 17.25 -7.29 -4.43
N THR A 370 16.79 -7.26 -5.69
CA THR A 370 15.38 -7.50 -6.01
C THR A 370 15.01 -8.98 -5.98
N ASP A 371 15.99 -9.86 -6.14
CA ASP A 371 15.90 -11.32 -6.08
C ASP A 371 15.77 -11.85 -4.65
N TRP A 372 16.21 -11.08 -3.65
CA TRP A 372 16.01 -11.44 -2.24
C TRP A 372 14.57 -11.16 -1.82
N GLN A 373 14.01 -12.11 -1.06
CA GLN A 373 12.69 -12.05 -0.48
C GLN A 373 12.78 -11.72 1.01
N ILE A 374 11.75 -11.05 1.52
CA ILE A 374 11.64 -10.64 2.92
C ILE A 374 10.34 -11.22 3.45
N LEU A 375 10.42 -12.08 4.46
CA LEU A 375 9.26 -12.53 5.22
C LEU A 375 9.11 -11.65 6.45
N LEU A 376 7.91 -11.12 6.68
CA LEU A 376 7.51 -10.46 7.91
C LEU A 376 6.58 -11.40 8.67
N ALA A 377 6.88 -11.69 9.94
CA ALA A 377 6.03 -12.45 10.84
C ALA A 377 5.69 -11.58 12.06
N THR A 378 4.40 -11.27 12.21
CA THR A 378 3.91 -10.37 13.26
C THR A 378 2.90 -11.10 14.14
N PRO A 379 3.30 -11.54 15.35
CA PRO A 379 2.40 -12.24 16.25
C PRO A 379 1.36 -11.28 16.84
N THR A 380 0.16 -11.79 17.11
CA THR A 380 -0.91 -11.04 17.79
C THR A 380 -0.68 -11.04 19.30
N VAL A 381 0.36 -10.30 19.71
CA VAL A 381 0.68 -10.04 21.13
C VAL A 381 0.35 -8.58 21.47
N GLY A 382 0.38 -8.24 22.77
CA GLY A 382 0.27 -6.85 23.20
C GLY A 382 1.24 -5.97 22.41
N ALA A 383 0.80 -4.76 22.04
CA ALA A 383 1.59 -3.84 21.24
C ALA A 383 3.02 -3.69 21.79
N GLY A 384 4.00 -3.62 20.88
CA GLY A 384 5.39 -3.40 21.25
C GLY A 384 5.58 -2.11 22.04
N VAL A 385 6.76 -1.95 22.64
CA VAL A 385 7.02 -0.82 23.53
C VAL A 385 6.89 0.50 22.77
N SER A 386 6.09 1.43 23.29
CA SER A 386 5.84 2.72 22.63
C SER A 386 5.59 3.87 23.62
N GLY A 387 5.77 5.10 23.14
CA GLY A 387 5.36 6.29 23.87
C GLY A 387 6.21 6.55 25.12
N GLN A 388 5.60 6.55 26.31
CA GLN A 388 6.31 6.84 27.56
C GLN A 388 7.24 5.72 28.01
N GLN A 389 6.86 4.46 27.76
CA GLN A 389 7.70 3.32 28.08
C GLN A 389 8.99 3.34 27.23
N GLU A 390 8.89 3.69 25.96
CA GLU A 390 10.03 3.86 25.07
C GLU A 390 11.01 4.92 25.61
N LYS A 391 10.50 6.08 26.06
CA LYS A 391 11.36 7.12 26.67
C LYS A 391 12.12 6.62 27.91
N HIS A 392 11.49 5.80 28.76
CA HIS A 392 12.15 5.24 29.92
C HIS A 392 13.26 4.28 29.52
N ILE A 393 13.05 3.43 28.51
CA ILE A 393 14.08 2.50 28.02
C ILE A 393 15.32 3.25 27.51
N PHE A 394 15.13 4.29 26.70
CA PHE A 394 16.26 5.10 26.21
C PHE A 394 17.04 5.72 27.37
N ARG A 395 16.35 6.20 28.41
CA ARG A 395 17.00 6.77 29.60
C ARG A 395 17.72 5.70 30.43
N ASP A 396 17.13 4.52 30.59
CA ASP A 396 17.60 3.51 31.54
C ASP A 396 18.69 2.60 30.92
N HIS A 397 18.77 2.54 29.59
CA HIS A 397 19.72 1.69 28.86
C HIS A 397 20.75 2.44 27.99
N CYS A 398 20.78 3.78 28.05
CA CYS A 398 21.84 4.59 27.43
C CYS A 398 22.67 5.31 28.51
N PRO A 399 23.99 5.48 28.32
CA PRO A 399 24.73 5.14 27.10
C PRO A 399 25.08 3.65 26.99
N VAL A 400 25.02 3.12 25.77
CA VAL A 400 25.53 1.78 25.42
C VAL A 400 27.07 1.77 25.54
N PRO A 401 27.71 0.66 25.96
CA PRO A 401 29.18 0.58 26.04
C PRO A 401 29.86 0.86 24.69
N LEU A 402 30.92 1.68 24.70
CA LEU A 402 31.63 2.08 23.47
C LEU A 402 32.15 0.88 22.67
N GLY A 403 32.64 -0.17 23.34
CA GLY A 403 33.11 -1.38 22.65
C GLY A 403 32.02 -2.08 21.85
N GLU A 404 30.76 -2.06 22.32
CA GLU A 404 29.63 -2.62 21.57
C GLU A 404 29.26 -1.75 20.37
N VAL A 405 29.29 -0.41 20.51
CA VAL A 405 29.08 0.51 19.39
C VAL A 405 30.18 0.35 18.34
N GLN A 406 31.45 0.20 18.75
CA GLN A 406 32.58 -0.04 17.85
C GLN A 406 32.45 -1.38 17.10
N ALA A 407 32.08 -2.45 17.81
CA ALA A 407 31.81 -3.74 17.19
C ALA A 407 30.67 -3.64 16.16
N LEU A 408 29.57 -2.96 16.52
CA LEU A 408 28.44 -2.73 15.63
C LEU A 408 28.85 -1.97 14.37
N CYS A 409 29.59 -0.85 14.51
CA CYS A 409 30.13 -0.10 13.39
C CYS A 409 31.04 -0.95 12.49
N HIS A 410 31.88 -1.80 13.09
CA HIS A 410 32.74 -2.71 12.34
C HIS A 410 31.95 -3.74 11.54
N THR A 411 30.96 -4.40 12.15
CA THR A 411 30.05 -5.35 11.47
C THR A 411 29.30 -4.68 10.32
N ILE A 412 28.80 -3.45 10.54
CA ILE A 412 28.10 -2.69 9.49
C ILE A 412 29.04 -2.41 8.33
N LEU A 413 30.20 -1.79 8.61
CA LEU A 413 31.10 -1.30 7.57
C LEU A 413 31.83 -2.42 6.83
N MET A 414 32.21 -3.49 7.53
CA MET A 414 33.08 -4.54 6.99
C MET A 414 32.32 -5.81 6.56
N GLN A 415 31.03 -5.95 6.87
CA GLN A 415 30.24 -7.11 6.47
C GLN A 415 28.91 -6.70 5.83
N MET A 416 28.07 -5.94 6.54
CA MET A 416 26.73 -5.62 6.05
C MET A 416 26.75 -4.81 4.75
N LEU A 417 27.54 -3.72 4.70
CA LEU A 417 27.62 -2.88 3.51
C LEU A 417 28.25 -3.61 2.31
N PRO A 418 29.40 -4.31 2.45
CA PRO A 418 29.92 -5.15 1.37
C PRO A 418 28.92 -6.22 0.90
N GLY A 419 28.23 -6.91 1.82
CA GLY A 419 27.24 -7.93 1.47
C GLY A 419 26.10 -7.37 0.61
N ILE A 420 25.62 -6.16 0.91
CA ILE A 420 24.62 -5.48 0.07
C ILE A 420 25.20 -5.07 -1.30
N VAL A 421 26.41 -4.53 -1.34
CA VAL A 421 27.02 -4.00 -2.57
C VAL A 421 27.40 -5.11 -3.55
N ASP A 422 27.96 -6.20 -3.03
CA ASP A 422 28.42 -7.34 -3.82
C ASP A 422 27.30 -8.36 -4.08
N HIS A 423 26.08 -8.10 -3.57
CA HIS A 423 24.95 -9.04 -3.58
C HIS A 423 25.28 -10.40 -2.94
N ASP A 424 26.09 -10.39 -1.88
CA ASP A 424 26.45 -11.55 -1.08
C ASP A 424 25.47 -11.69 0.11
N LEU A 425 24.46 -12.55 -0.08
CA LEU A 425 23.40 -12.79 0.89
C LEU A 425 23.91 -13.41 2.18
N ASP A 426 24.91 -14.29 2.11
CA ASP A 426 25.46 -14.98 3.28
C ASP A 426 26.26 -14.00 4.16
N LEU A 427 27.07 -13.13 3.54
CA LEU A 427 27.82 -12.10 4.25
C LEU A 427 26.86 -11.06 4.87
N PHE A 428 25.87 -10.61 4.10
CA PHE A 428 24.83 -9.72 4.62
C PHE A 428 24.09 -10.37 5.77
N GLY A 429 23.63 -11.61 5.60
CA GLY A 429 22.85 -12.35 6.58
C GLY A 429 23.62 -12.60 7.88
N SER A 430 24.90 -12.97 7.77
CA SER A 430 25.80 -13.11 8.93
C SER A 430 25.92 -11.80 9.72
N ALA A 431 26.02 -10.66 9.01
CA ALA A 431 26.05 -9.35 9.65
C ALA A 431 24.72 -9.03 10.35
N VAL A 432 23.58 -9.28 9.71
CA VAL A 432 22.25 -9.08 10.30
C VAL A 432 22.08 -9.87 11.59
N ASN A 433 22.44 -11.15 11.56
CA ASN A 433 22.36 -12.03 12.72
C ASN A 433 23.25 -11.52 13.86
N THR A 434 24.48 -11.10 13.56
CA THR A 434 25.44 -10.56 14.54
C THR A 434 24.91 -9.30 15.23
N ILE A 435 24.33 -8.35 14.48
CA ILE A 435 23.84 -7.11 15.08
C ILE A 435 22.63 -7.32 16.00
N GLN A 436 21.95 -8.48 15.95
CA GLN A 436 20.85 -8.78 16.87
C GLN A 436 21.31 -8.95 18.32
N GLU A 437 22.60 -9.23 18.55
CA GLU A 437 23.12 -9.68 19.85
C GLU A 437 23.93 -8.59 20.59
N ILE A 438 24.17 -7.44 19.95
CA ILE A 438 25.05 -6.37 20.46
C ILE A 438 24.36 -5.01 20.48
N GLY A 439 24.90 -4.11 21.30
CA GLY A 439 24.47 -2.72 21.38
C GLY A 439 23.04 -2.58 21.91
N PHE A 440 22.35 -1.57 21.40
CA PHE A 440 20.96 -1.30 21.82
C PHE A 440 19.99 -2.40 21.37
N LYS A 441 20.36 -3.19 20.36
CA LYS A 441 19.50 -4.27 19.84
C LYS A 441 19.29 -5.39 20.85
N ARG A 442 20.31 -5.71 21.65
CA ARG A 442 20.21 -6.65 22.77
C ARG A 442 19.14 -6.21 23.78
N VAL A 443 19.01 -4.89 24.01
CA VAL A 443 17.97 -4.33 24.88
C VAL A 443 16.60 -4.52 24.25
N GLU A 444 16.44 -4.22 22.96
CA GLU A 444 15.17 -4.45 22.25
C GLU A 444 14.71 -5.91 22.34
N HIS A 445 15.61 -6.88 22.16
CA HIS A 445 15.30 -8.31 22.34
C HIS A 445 14.90 -8.67 23.77
N SER A 446 15.57 -8.10 24.78
CA SER A 446 15.31 -8.40 26.20
C SER A 446 13.92 -7.97 26.68
N LEU A 447 13.28 -7.06 25.95
CA LEU A 447 11.97 -6.50 26.25
C LEU A 447 10.82 -7.22 25.53
N GLN A 448 11.14 -8.14 24.62
CA GLN A 448 10.14 -8.88 23.86
C GLN A 448 9.55 -10.04 24.68
N PRO A 449 8.28 -10.40 24.45
CA PRO A 449 7.68 -11.57 25.07
C PRO A 449 8.39 -12.87 24.61
N PRO A 450 8.30 -13.96 25.40
CA PRO A 450 8.94 -15.26 25.06
C PRO A 450 8.61 -15.77 23.66
N LEU A 451 7.37 -15.56 23.21
CA LEU A 451 6.92 -15.93 21.87
C LEU A 451 7.79 -15.33 20.75
N THR A 452 8.25 -14.09 20.89
CA THR A 452 9.11 -13.48 19.87
C THR A 452 10.43 -14.24 19.71
N GLN A 453 10.97 -14.77 20.82
CA GLN A 453 12.18 -15.59 20.80
C GLN A 453 11.93 -16.97 20.19
N GLU A 454 10.78 -17.59 20.48
CA GLU A 454 10.34 -18.84 19.84
C GLU A 454 10.21 -18.66 18.32
N LEU A 455 9.61 -17.55 17.89
CA LEU A 455 9.45 -17.20 16.47
C LEU A 455 10.82 -16.98 15.79
N ILE A 456 11.74 -16.27 16.43
CA ILE A 456 13.12 -16.10 15.93
C ILE A 456 13.81 -17.46 15.80
N ALA A 457 13.68 -18.34 16.81
CA ALA A 457 14.28 -19.67 16.79
C ALA A 457 13.71 -20.54 15.67
N ALA A 458 12.39 -20.53 15.47
CA ALA A 458 11.73 -21.25 14.38
C ALA A 458 12.25 -20.78 13.02
N LEU A 459 12.30 -19.47 12.78
CA LEU A 459 12.82 -18.91 11.53
C LEU A 459 14.31 -19.20 11.32
N ARG A 460 15.13 -19.21 12.37
CA ARG A 460 16.56 -19.58 12.28
C ARG A 460 16.79 -21.06 11.95
N SER A 461 15.77 -21.91 12.09
CA SER A 461 15.84 -23.32 11.69
C SER A 461 15.46 -23.57 10.22
N THR A 462 15.17 -22.50 9.47
CA THR A 462 14.80 -22.55 8.04
C THR A 462 15.99 -22.14 7.17
N ASP A 463 15.82 -22.19 5.85
CA ASP A 463 16.85 -21.78 4.87
C ASP A 463 17.00 -20.25 4.74
N ALA A 464 16.31 -19.46 5.57
CA ALA A 464 16.51 -18.01 5.61
C ALA A 464 17.95 -17.66 6.03
N ALA A 465 18.65 -16.88 5.21
CA ALA A 465 20.03 -16.46 5.46
C ALA A 465 20.17 -15.63 6.76
N CYS A 466 19.14 -14.86 7.12
CA CYS A 466 19.12 -14.17 8.41
C CYS A 466 17.73 -13.94 8.96
N VAL A 467 17.69 -13.73 10.28
CA VAL A 467 16.48 -13.43 11.04
C VAL A 467 16.77 -12.28 12.00
N GLY A 468 15.90 -11.29 12.03
CA GLY A 468 16.03 -10.15 12.92
C GLY A 468 14.70 -9.61 13.44
N LEU A 469 14.77 -8.80 14.49
CA LEU A 469 13.63 -8.09 15.07
C LEU A 469 13.55 -6.69 14.45
N SER A 470 12.36 -6.15 14.17
CA SER A 470 12.22 -4.77 13.68
C SER A 470 11.94 -3.78 14.82
N SER A 471 12.98 -3.07 15.27
CA SER A 471 12.94 -2.15 16.41
C SER A 471 12.25 -2.74 17.66
N PHE A 472 11.40 -1.97 18.34
CA PHE A 472 10.66 -2.37 19.55
C PHE A 472 9.36 -3.15 19.28
N GLY A 473 8.97 -3.31 18.03
CA GLY A 473 7.75 -4.01 17.67
C GLY A 473 7.92 -5.53 17.66
N PRO A 474 6.82 -6.29 17.78
CA PRO A 474 6.87 -7.75 17.76
C PRO A 474 7.17 -8.36 16.38
N THR A 475 7.23 -7.56 15.30
CA THR A 475 7.54 -8.09 13.97
C THR A 475 8.98 -8.61 13.90
N VAL A 476 9.08 -9.91 13.63
CA VAL A 476 10.31 -10.61 13.26
C VAL A 476 10.36 -10.67 11.73
N TYR A 477 11.52 -10.39 11.15
CA TYR A 477 11.75 -10.53 9.71
C TYR A 477 12.77 -11.62 9.44
N ALA A 478 12.61 -12.29 8.29
CA ALA A 478 13.58 -13.21 7.73
C ALA A 478 13.89 -12.82 6.28
N ILE A 479 15.13 -12.99 5.85
CA ILE A 479 15.58 -12.63 4.49
C ILE A 479 16.27 -13.84 3.87
N GLY A 480 15.91 -14.16 2.63
CA GLY A 480 16.46 -15.28 1.86
C GLY A 480 16.12 -15.15 0.37
N ASP A 481 16.78 -15.93 -0.47
CA ASP A 481 16.51 -16.02 -1.92
C ASP A 481 15.71 -17.29 -2.32
N THR A 482 15.68 -18.28 -1.43
CA THR A 482 15.03 -19.59 -1.59
C THR A 482 14.45 -20.06 -0.25
N GLY A 483 13.57 -21.08 -0.25
CA GLY A 483 13.02 -21.68 0.98
C GLY A 483 12.09 -20.80 1.82
N MET A 484 11.66 -19.65 1.29
CA MET A 484 10.91 -18.65 2.08
C MET A 484 9.45 -19.02 2.34
N ILE A 485 8.90 -19.98 1.58
CA ILE A 485 7.55 -20.54 1.83
C ILE A 485 7.60 -21.43 3.07
N GLU A 486 8.64 -22.25 3.20
CA GLU A 486 8.91 -23.08 4.37
C GLU A 486 9.14 -22.21 5.61
N ALA A 487 9.87 -21.10 5.47
CA ALA A 487 10.01 -20.11 6.53
C ALA A 487 8.67 -19.49 6.94
N GLU A 488 7.78 -19.21 5.98
CA GLU A 488 6.44 -18.71 6.26
C GLU A 488 5.60 -19.76 7.03
N HIS A 489 5.69 -21.03 6.65
CA HIS A 489 5.01 -22.12 7.36
C HIS A 489 5.53 -22.26 8.81
N ALA A 490 6.85 -22.24 9.01
CA ALA A 490 7.45 -22.30 10.33
C ALA A 490 7.01 -21.12 11.22
N ALA A 491 6.91 -19.91 10.65
CA ALA A 491 6.40 -18.75 11.37
C ALA A 491 4.92 -18.92 11.76
N LYS A 492 4.07 -19.41 10.84
CA LYS A 492 2.64 -19.66 11.12
C LYS A 492 2.46 -20.71 12.22
N GLU A 493 3.27 -21.77 12.21
CA GLU A 493 3.26 -22.80 13.25
C GLU A 493 3.66 -22.24 14.61
N ALA A 494 4.78 -21.49 14.67
CA ALA A 494 5.24 -20.86 15.91
C ALA A 494 4.21 -19.87 16.49
N MET A 495 3.45 -19.18 15.64
CA MET A 495 2.40 -18.24 16.06
C MET A 495 1.04 -18.91 16.31
N GLY A 496 0.87 -20.20 16.03
CA GLY A 496 -0.43 -20.89 16.02
C GLY A 496 -1.23 -20.76 17.32
N GLY A 497 -0.55 -20.65 18.47
CA GLY A 497 -1.20 -20.50 19.79
C GLY A 497 -1.77 -19.11 20.10
N CYS A 498 -1.33 -18.05 19.41
CA CYS A 498 -1.74 -16.67 19.65
C CYS A 498 -2.31 -15.95 18.42
N GLY A 499 -2.18 -16.56 17.24
CA GLY A 499 -2.46 -15.93 15.96
C GLY A 499 -1.39 -14.92 15.56
N GLY A 500 -1.56 -14.34 14.38
CA GLY A 500 -0.61 -13.39 13.82
C GLY A 500 -0.77 -13.32 12.31
N THR A 501 0.06 -12.49 11.68
CA THR A 501 0.09 -12.35 10.23
C THR A 501 1.49 -12.62 9.71
N THR A 502 1.56 -13.26 8.55
CA THR A 502 2.77 -13.37 7.74
C THR A 502 2.59 -12.61 6.44
N VAL A 503 3.63 -11.92 6.00
CA VAL A 503 3.68 -11.24 4.70
C VAL A 503 5.01 -11.57 4.05
N LEU A 504 4.97 -12.37 2.99
CA LEU A 504 6.12 -12.57 2.11
C LEU A 504 6.15 -11.44 1.08
N THR A 505 7.21 -10.65 1.10
CA THR A 505 7.35 -9.41 0.32
C THR A 505 8.78 -9.26 -0.22
N ARG A 506 9.06 -8.12 -0.82
CA ARG A 506 10.39 -7.69 -1.28
C ARG A 506 10.69 -6.29 -0.76
N ALA A 507 11.93 -5.86 -0.93
CA ALA A 507 12.28 -4.48 -0.67
C ALA A 507 11.72 -3.55 -1.75
N ARG A 508 11.25 -2.37 -1.33
CA ARG A 508 10.84 -1.29 -2.24
C ARG A 508 11.99 -0.33 -2.46
N ASN A 509 12.59 -0.36 -3.65
CA ASN A 509 13.69 0.54 -4.05
C ASN A 509 13.22 1.92 -4.56
N ARG A 510 12.03 2.36 -4.14
CA ARG A 510 11.43 3.66 -4.47
C ARG A 510 10.69 4.20 -3.24
N GLY A 511 10.53 5.51 -3.19
CA GLY A 511 9.84 6.18 -2.09
C GLY A 511 8.32 6.01 -2.14
N ALA A 512 7.65 6.89 -1.40
CA ALA A 512 6.22 7.09 -1.50
C ALA A 512 5.86 7.68 -2.86
N GLU A 513 4.71 7.26 -3.38
CA GLU A 513 4.16 7.71 -4.66
C GLU A 513 2.93 8.57 -4.40
N ILE A 514 2.76 9.61 -5.22
CA ILE A 514 1.66 10.57 -5.08
C ILE A 514 0.94 10.67 -6.42
N ARG A 515 -0.39 10.52 -6.38
CA ARG A 515 -1.26 10.65 -7.55
C ARG A 515 -2.36 11.65 -7.23
N THR A 516 -2.59 12.59 -8.14
CA THR A 516 -3.75 13.47 -8.09
C THR A 516 -4.81 12.91 -9.03
N ALA A 517 -6.01 12.68 -8.52
CA ALA A 517 -7.16 12.18 -9.26
C ALA A 517 -8.24 13.25 -9.38
#